data_AF-A0A2K6AVG6-F1
#
_entry.id   AF-A0A2K6AVG6-F1
#
_cell.length_a   1.000
_cell.length_b   1.000
_cell.length_c   1.000
_cell.angle_alpha   90.00
_cell.angle_beta   90.00
_cell.angle_gamma   90.00
#
_symmetry.space_group_name_H-M   'P 1'
#
loop_
_entity.id
_entity.type
_entity.pdbx_description
1 polymer ?
#
loop_
_entity_poly.entity_id
_entity_poly.type
_entity_poly.pdbx_seq_one_letter_code
_entity_poly.pdbx_strand_id
1 'polypeptide(L)'
;LVDDAGASSPGGPGDLGMGKPGGYKAKDKEWMPVTKLGRLVKDMKIKFLQKQTCAGQRTRFKAFVAIGDYNGHVSLGVKCSQEVATAIHGAIKLAKLSIVPVHRGYWGNKIGKPHTVPCKVTGRCSSVLVCLIPAPRGTGIISAPVPRKLLMMAGIDDCYTSARGCTATLGNFAKATFDAISKSYSCLIPDLWKETVFTKSPCQEFTDHHIKTHARVSMQRTQAPAVATT
;
A
#
# COMPACT_ATOMS: atom_id res chain seq x y z
N LEU A 1 -37.93 51.30 -59.02
CA LEU A 1 -36.74 50.53 -58.60
C LEU A 1 -36.36 51.13 -57.25
N VAL A 2 -36.81 50.47 -56.19
CA VAL A 2 -36.41 50.62 -54.76
C VAL A 2 -34.97 51.13 -54.66
N ASP A 3 -34.77 52.36 -54.17
CA ASP A 3 -34.43 52.72 -52.77
C ASP A 3 -33.02 52.25 -52.36
N ASP A 4 -32.17 52.95 -51.61
CA ASP A 4 -31.90 54.36 -51.30
C ASP A 4 -30.61 54.33 -50.43
N ALA A 5 -29.96 55.48 -50.29
CA ALA A 5 -29.08 55.85 -49.16
C ALA A 5 -27.88 54.96 -48.75
N GLY A 6 -26.68 55.42 -49.13
CA GLY A 6 -25.45 55.15 -48.39
C GLY A 6 -25.36 56.03 -47.13
N ALA A 7 -25.06 55.42 -45.99
CA ALA A 7 -24.65 56.12 -44.77
C ALA A 7 -23.58 55.30 -44.03
N SER A 8 -22.38 55.87 -43.94
CA SER A 8 -21.27 55.42 -43.11
C SER A 8 -21.55 55.73 -41.64
N SER A 9 -21.45 54.72 -40.77
CA SER A 9 -21.48 54.88 -39.31
C SER A 9 -20.16 54.42 -38.68
N PRO A 10 -19.60 55.15 -37.69
CA PRO A 10 -18.39 54.75 -36.99
C PRO A 10 -18.65 53.64 -35.96
N GLY A 11 -17.63 52.80 -35.76
CA GLY A 11 -17.65 51.58 -34.96
C GLY A 11 -18.08 51.78 -33.50
N GLY A 12 -18.90 50.82 -33.03
CA GLY A 12 -19.35 50.74 -31.65
C GLY A 12 -18.24 50.32 -30.67
N PRO A 13 -18.41 50.63 -29.37
CA PRO A 13 -17.45 50.31 -28.33
C PRO A 13 -17.37 48.79 -28.10
N GLY A 14 -16.14 48.30 -28.01
CA GLY A 14 -15.81 46.89 -27.87
C GLY A 14 -16.42 46.24 -26.62
N ASP A 15 -16.94 45.04 -26.84
CA ASP A 15 -17.38 44.06 -25.84
C ASP A 15 -16.20 43.72 -24.90
N LEU A 16 -16.16 44.36 -23.73
CA LEU A 16 -15.26 43.98 -22.65
C LEU A 16 -15.77 42.68 -22.05
N GLY A 17 -15.27 41.58 -22.61
CA GLY A 17 -15.53 40.22 -22.17
C GLY A 17 -15.41 40.10 -20.65
N MET A 18 -16.52 39.70 -20.03
CA MET A 18 -16.60 39.32 -18.62
C MET A 18 -15.73 38.07 -18.41
N GLY A 19 -14.45 38.29 -18.12
CA GLY A 19 -13.51 37.24 -17.79
C GLY A 19 -14.01 36.46 -16.59
N LYS A 20 -14.32 35.17 -16.80
CA LYS A 20 -14.64 34.22 -15.73
C LYS A 20 -13.55 34.31 -14.65
N PRO A 21 -13.87 34.49 -13.36
CA PRO A 21 -12.85 34.51 -12.33
C PRO A 21 -12.13 33.16 -12.36
N GLY A 22 -10.84 33.21 -12.72
CA GLY A 22 -9.96 32.07 -12.81
C GLY A 22 -10.00 31.30 -11.50
N GLY A 23 -10.55 30.09 -11.55
CA GLY A 23 -10.54 29.18 -10.42
C GLY A 23 -9.11 28.98 -9.97
N TYR A 24 -8.80 29.47 -8.78
CA TYR A 24 -7.59 29.12 -8.05
C TYR A 24 -7.57 27.59 -7.95
N LYS A 25 -6.76 26.95 -8.80
CA LYS A 25 -6.43 25.52 -8.67
C LYS A 25 -5.83 25.38 -7.28
N ALA A 26 -6.61 24.82 -6.36
CA ALA A 26 -6.11 24.41 -5.06
C ALA A 26 -4.93 23.46 -5.33
N LYS A 27 -3.71 23.98 -5.14
CA LYS A 27 -2.52 23.14 -5.11
C LYS A 27 -2.78 22.13 -4.01
N ASP A 28 -2.91 20.86 -4.39
CA ASP A 28 -2.95 19.74 -3.46
C ASP A 28 -1.78 19.92 -2.49
N LYS A 29 -2.06 20.36 -1.27
CA LYS A 29 -1.04 20.44 -0.22
C LYS A 29 -0.69 19.01 0.13
N GLU A 30 0.32 18.51 -0.57
CA GLU A 30 0.90 17.18 -0.38
C GLU A 30 1.32 17.06 1.09
N TRP A 31 0.62 16.21 1.83
CA TRP A 31 0.94 15.93 3.22
C TRP A 31 2.31 15.27 3.26
N MET A 32 3.31 16.00 3.75
CA MET A 32 4.67 15.50 3.94
C MET A 32 4.81 14.89 5.33
N PRO A 33 5.00 13.57 5.46
CA PRO A 33 5.23 12.96 6.75
C PRO A 33 6.61 13.34 7.31
N VAL A 34 6.62 13.64 8.60
CA VAL A 34 7.71 14.34 9.33
C VAL A 34 8.87 13.40 9.71
N THR A 35 8.78 12.09 9.45
CA THR A 35 9.82 11.11 9.78
C THR A 35 10.43 10.47 8.53
N LYS A 36 11.71 10.05 8.59
CA LYS A 36 12.37 9.29 7.50
C LYS A 36 11.62 8.00 7.17
N LEU A 37 10.99 7.37 8.18
CA LEU A 37 10.04 6.26 8.01
C LEU A 37 8.71 6.69 7.37
N GLY A 38 8.25 7.89 7.69
CA GLY A 38 7.11 8.55 7.05
C GLY A 38 7.28 8.72 5.54
N ARG A 39 8.49 9.03 5.05
CA ARG A 39 8.75 9.11 3.59
C ARG A 39 8.60 7.76 2.86
N LEU A 40 8.64 6.64 3.58
CA LEU A 40 8.32 5.29 3.06
C LEU A 40 6.80 5.01 3.06
N VAL A 41 5.97 5.84 3.70
CA VAL A 41 4.49 5.75 3.75
C VAL A 41 3.85 6.33 2.47
N LYS A 42 4.61 6.34 1.38
CA LYS A 42 4.30 7.12 0.19
C LYS A 42 3.29 6.37 -0.68
N ASP A 43 2.06 6.83 -0.60
CA ASP A 43 1.04 6.77 -1.64
C ASP A 43 0.25 5.47 -1.78
N MET A 44 -0.66 5.25 -0.83
CA MET A 44 -1.93 4.65 -1.24
C MET A 44 -3.14 5.48 -0.85
N LYS A 45 -4.01 5.56 -1.85
CA LYS A 45 -5.09 6.51 -2.02
C LYS A 45 -6.03 6.53 -0.81
N ILE A 46 -6.38 7.72 -0.33
CA ILE A 46 -7.47 7.90 0.62
C ILE A 46 -8.78 7.81 -0.16
N LYS A 47 -9.71 6.97 0.28
CA LYS A 47 -11.07 6.89 -0.26
C LYS A 47 -12.06 7.41 0.78
N PHE A 48 -12.98 8.25 0.35
CA PHE A 48 -14.16 8.59 1.15
C PHE A 48 -15.18 7.44 1.02
N LEU A 49 -15.75 7.04 2.15
CA LEU A 49 -16.86 6.10 2.22
C LEU A 49 -18.00 6.80 2.93
N GLN A 50 -19.20 6.75 2.36
CA GLN A 50 -20.39 7.38 2.92
C GLN A 50 -21.42 6.29 3.20
N LYS A 51 -22.05 6.37 4.37
CA LYS A 51 -23.19 5.53 4.75
C LYS A 51 -24.37 6.45 5.03
N GLN A 52 -25.49 6.21 4.36
CA GLN A 52 -26.72 6.93 4.64
C GLN A 52 -27.32 6.46 5.97
N THR A 53 -27.75 7.42 6.79
CA THR A 53 -28.43 7.21 8.07
C THR A 53 -29.69 8.08 8.15
N CYS A 54 -30.56 7.85 9.15
CA CYS A 54 -31.77 8.65 9.33
C CYS A 54 -31.47 10.14 9.56
N ALA A 55 -30.32 10.45 10.18
CA ALA A 55 -29.84 11.81 10.42
C ALA A 55 -28.94 12.35 9.29
N GLY A 56 -28.99 11.76 8.09
CA GLY A 56 -28.20 12.18 6.92
C GLY A 56 -26.99 11.28 6.64
N GLN A 57 -26.03 11.80 5.87
CA GLN A 57 -24.87 11.05 5.41
C GLN A 57 -23.76 11.01 6.46
N ARG A 58 -23.34 9.81 6.87
CA ARG A 58 -22.17 9.60 7.74
C ARG A 58 -20.95 9.24 6.90
N THR A 59 -19.94 10.09 6.89
CA THR A 59 -18.71 9.90 6.13
C THR A 59 -17.60 9.28 6.98
N ARG A 60 -16.75 8.48 6.35
CA ARG A 60 -15.52 7.92 6.92
C ARG A 60 -14.42 7.89 5.87
N PHE A 61 -13.18 7.96 6.32
CA PHE A 61 -12.01 7.87 5.45
C PHE A 61 -11.41 6.47 5.54
N LYS A 62 -11.14 5.86 4.39
CA LYS A 62 -10.41 4.61 4.27
C LYS A 62 -9.02 4.90 3.71
N ALA A 63 -8.01 4.64 4.52
CA ALA A 63 -6.61 4.74 4.15
C ALA A 63 -6.10 3.35 3.75
N PHE A 64 -5.33 3.33 2.66
CA PHE A 64 -4.50 2.21 2.25
C PHE A 64 -3.06 2.66 2.46
N VAL A 65 -2.24 1.83 3.10
CA VAL A 65 -0.83 2.12 3.35
C VAL A 65 -0.03 0.89 3.02
N ALA A 66 1.10 1.08 2.34
CA ALA A 66 2.10 0.04 2.17
C ALA A 66 3.39 0.49 2.86
N ILE A 67 4.10 -0.48 3.42
CA ILE A 67 5.40 -0.27 4.06
C ILE A 67 6.33 -1.37 3.57
N GLY A 68 7.56 -1.04 3.22
CA GLY A 68 8.61 -2.00 2.93
C GLY A 68 10.00 -1.41 3.13
N ASP A 69 11.00 -2.28 3.13
CA ASP A 69 12.41 -1.97 3.43
C ASP A 69 13.32 -1.99 2.18
N TYR A 70 12.73 -2.15 0.99
CA TYR A 70 13.44 -2.37 -0.28
C TYR A 70 14.35 -3.61 -0.29
N ASN A 71 14.24 -4.49 0.71
CA ASN A 71 15.15 -5.62 0.89
C ASN A 71 14.40 -6.90 1.26
N GLY A 72 13.26 -7.14 0.61
CA GLY A 72 12.53 -8.39 0.76
C GLY A 72 11.49 -8.41 1.88
N HIS A 73 11.10 -7.27 2.44
CA HIS A 73 9.93 -7.19 3.33
C HIS A 73 8.93 -6.17 2.81
N VAL A 74 7.66 -6.60 2.73
CA VAL A 74 6.57 -5.70 2.34
C VAL A 74 5.35 -5.97 3.20
N SER A 75 4.52 -4.95 3.38
CA SER A 75 3.27 -5.03 4.10
C SER A 75 2.20 -4.15 3.47
N LEU A 76 0.95 -4.51 3.74
CA LEU A 76 -0.22 -3.78 3.31
C LEU A 76 -1.17 -3.60 4.51
N GLY A 77 -1.47 -2.35 4.83
CA GLY A 77 -2.41 -1.94 5.86
C GLY A 77 -3.62 -1.24 5.26
N VAL A 78 -4.81 -1.60 5.74
CA VAL A 78 -6.06 -0.94 5.34
C VAL A 78 -6.87 -0.63 6.58
N LYS A 79 -7.15 0.65 6.81
CA LYS A 79 -7.95 1.09 7.96
C LYS A 79 -8.99 2.11 7.53
N CYS A 80 -10.16 2.05 8.15
CA CYS A 80 -11.16 3.10 8.09
C CYS A 80 -11.35 3.77 9.46
N SER A 81 -11.45 5.09 9.47
CA SER A 81 -11.69 5.92 10.66
C SER A 81 -12.53 7.15 10.31
N GLN A 82 -12.97 7.90 11.32
CA GLN A 82 -13.72 9.16 11.12
C GLN A 82 -12.82 10.30 10.66
N GLU A 83 -11.57 10.31 11.13
CA GLU A 83 -10.55 11.29 10.74
C GLU A 83 -9.48 10.64 9.85
N VAL A 84 -8.88 11.44 8.98
CA VAL A 84 -7.84 10.98 8.05
C VAL A 84 -6.57 10.58 8.80
N ALA A 85 -6.10 11.40 9.74
CA ALA A 85 -4.86 11.14 10.48
C ALA A 85 -4.94 9.83 11.27
N THR A 86 -6.06 9.59 11.97
CA THR A 86 -6.27 8.33 12.71
C THR A 86 -6.41 7.13 11.80
N ALA A 87 -6.98 7.28 10.59
CA ALA A 87 -7.00 6.21 9.58
C ALA A 87 -5.59 5.85 9.11
N ILE A 88 -4.74 6.85 8.84
CA ILE A 88 -3.36 6.63 8.40
C ILE A 88 -2.53 5.98 9.51
N HIS A 89 -2.56 6.51 10.73
CA HIS A 89 -1.82 5.92 11.86
C HIS A 89 -2.28 4.48 12.16
N GLY A 90 -3.59 4.22 12.12
CA GLY A 90 -4.12 2.87 12.28
C GLY A 90 -3.72 1.94 11.13
N ALA A 91 -3.68 2.43 9.89
CA ALA A 91 -3.23 1.65 8.74
C ALA A 91 -1.72 1.33 8.82
N ILE A 92 -0.89 2.26 9.26
CA ILE A 92 0.55 2.02 9.52
C ILE A 92 0.73 0.93 10.59
N LYS A 93 -0.03 1.00 11.69
CA LYS A 93 0.04 -0.02 12.75
C LYS A 93 -0.36 -1.40 12.22
N LEU A 94 -1.44 -1.48 11.44
CA LEU A 94 -1.87 -2.73 10.81
C LEU A 94 -0.85 -3.26 9.81
N ALA A 95 -0.26 -2.40 8.98
CA ALA A 95 0.78 -2.79 8.04
C ALA A 95 2.00 -3.39 8.76
N LYS A 96 2.45 -2.77 9.85
CA LYS A 96 3.57 -3.31 10.65
C LYS A 96 3.31 -4.71 11.22
N LEU A 97 2.05 -5.03 11.50
CA LEU A 97 1.66 -6.36 11.99
C LEU A 97 1.54 -7.40 10.86
N SER A 98 1.33 -6.95 9.62
CA SER A 98 1.13 -7.81 8.44
C SER A 98 2.33 -7.83 7.48
N ILE A 99 3.55 -7.69 8.01
CA ILE A 99 4.77 -7.80 7.21
C ILE A 99 4.93 -9.23 6.72
N VAL A 100 5.15 -9.36 5.41
CA VAL A 100 5.38 -10.62 4.73
C VAL A 100 6.76 -10.57 4.08
N PRO A 101 7.57 -11.62 4.24
CA PRO A 101 8.83 -11.71 3.53
C PRO A 101 8.56 -11.94 2.03
N VAL A 102 9.46 -11.46 1.18
CA VAL A 102 9.43 -11.65 -0.28
C VAL A 102 10.59 -12.54 -0.72
N HIS A 103 10.28 -13.65 -1.40
CA HIS A 103 11.30 -14.54 -1.93
C HIS A 103 11.75 -14.00 -3.30
N ARG A 104 13.02 -13.61 -3.37
CA ARG A 104 13.66 -13.09 -4.59
C ARG A 104 14.57 -14.16 -5.16
N GLY A 105 14.61 -14.23 -6.49
CA GLY A 105 15.39 -15.16 -7.26
C GLY A 105 16.04 -14.51 -8.48
N TYR A 106 16.39 -15.36 -9.43
CA TYR A 106 17.05 -15.02 -10.68
C TYR A 106 16.17 -15.46 -11.84
N TRP A 107 16.26 -14.77 -12.97
CA TRP A 107 15.57 -15.19 -14.18
C TRP A 107 16.25 -16.39 -14.87
N GLY A 108 17.59 -16.41 -14.83
CA GLY A 108 18.43 -17.46 -15.39
C GLY A 108 19.66 -17.68 -14.53
N ASN A 109 20.85 -17.30 -15.03
CA ASN A 109 22.10 -17.48 -14.29
C ASN A 109 22.07 -16.76 -12.93
N LYS A 110 22.51 -17.47 -11.88
CA LYS A 110 22.56 -16.98 -10.48
C LYS A 110 23.76 -16.04 -10.26
N ILE A 111 23.86 -14.97 -11.04
CA ILE A 111 24.97 -14.01 -10.98
C ILE A 111 24.52 -12.77 -10.21
N GLY A 112 25.32 -12.37 -9.22
CA GLY A 112 25.09 -11.18 -8.40
C GLY A 112 23.99 -11.36 -7.37
N LYS A 113 23.26 -10.28 -7.06
CA LYS A 113 22.13 -10.33 -6.11
C LYS A 113 20.84 -10.79 -6.81
N PRO A 114 19.92 -11.48 -6.11
CA PRO A 114 18.59 -11.79 -6.63
C PRO A 114 17.85 -10.51 -7.00
N HIS A 115 17.19 -10.49 -8.16
CA HIS A 115 16.63 -9.26 -8.75
C HIS A 115 15.16 -9.40 -9.17
N THR A 116 14.67 -10.63 -9.36
CA THR A 116 13.33 -10.93 -9.84
C THR A 116 12.61 -11.91 -8.92
N VAL A 117 11.33 -12.21 -9.18
CA VAL A 117 10.60 -13.31 -8.55
C VAL A 117 11.18 -14.65 -9.05
N PRO A 118 11.30 -15.70 -8.21
CA PRO A 118 11.88 -16.99 -8.59
C PRO A 118 11.05 -17.79 -9.60
N CYS A 119 9.72 -17.69 -9.53
CA CYS A 119 8.80 -18.40 -10.40
C CYS A 119 7.59 -17.53 -10.71
N LYS A 120 6.78 -17.96 -11.68
CA LYS A 120 5.54 -17.26 -12.02
C LYS A 120 4.52 -17.47 -10.90
N VAL A 121 4.17 -16.39 -10.20
CA VAL A 121 3.20 -16.43 -9.09
C VAL A 121 1.94 -15.66 -9.45
N THR A 122 0.79 -16.16 -8.98
CA THR A 122 -0.51 -15.54 -9.20
C THR A 122 -1.21 -15.27 -7.87
N GLY A 123 -1.58 -14.01 -7.67
CA GLY A 123 -2.36 -13.54 -6.54
C GLY A 123 -3.77 -13.16 -6.96
N ARG A 124 -4.75 -13.40 -6.08
CA ARG A 124 -6.16 -13.12 -6.35
C ARG A 124 -6.77 -12.32 -5.21
N CYS A 125 -7.52 -11.29 -5.55
CA CYS A 125 -8.43 -10.64 -4.62
C CYS A 125 -9.74 -10.31 -5.34
N SER A 126 -10.82 -10.97 -4.91
CA SER A 126 -12.13 -10.90 -5.56
C SER A 126 -12.04 -11.31 -7.04
N SER A 127 -12.39 -10.42 -7.97
CA SER A 127 -12.31 -10.63 -9.42
C SER A 127 -10.95 -10.25 -10.03
N VAL A 128 -10.05 -9.65 -9.24
CA VAL A 128 -8.75 -9.18 -9.74
C VAL A 128 -7.71 -10.27 -9.56
N LEU A 129 -7.01 -10.56 -10.64
CA LEU A 129 -5.89 -11.50 -10.70
C LEU A 129 -4.63 -10.74 -11.11
N VAL A 130 -3.56 -10.91 -10.34
CA VAL A 130 -2.24 -10.34 -10.64
C VAL A 130 -1.25 -11.47 -10.75
N CYS A 131 -0.56 -11.53 -11.89
CA CYS A 131 0.49 -12.48 -12.15
C CYS A 131 1.83 -11.75 -12.21
N LEU A 132 2.77 -12.18 -11.38
CA LEU A 132 4.16 -11.76 -11.44
C LEU A 132 4.93 -12.80 -12.24
N ILE A 133 5.66 -12.35 -13.25
CA ILE A 133 6.44 -13.18 -14.15
C ILE A 133 7.91 -12.75 -14.02
N PRO A 134 8.84 -13.70 -13.88
CA PRO A 134 10.26 -13.38 -13.81
C PRO A 134 10.77 -12.67 -15.07
N ALA A 135 11.63 -11.67 -14.92
CA ALA A 135 12.15 -10.85 -16.02
C ALA A 135 13.69 -10.79 -16.02
N PRO A 136 14.33 -10.64 -17.19
CA PRO A 136 15.78 -10.48 -17.29
C PRO A 136 16.27 -9.19 -16.62
N ARG A 137 17.56 -9.13 -16.28
CA ARG A 137 18.15 -7.96 -15.61
C ARG A 137 18.04 -6.70 -16.46
N GLY A 138 17.68 -5.58 -15.84
CA GLY A 138 17.56 -4.29 -16.50
C GLY A 138 16.21 -4.04 -17.18
N THR A 139 15.26 -4.96 -17.05
CA THR A 139 13.88 -4.76 -17.51
C THR A 139 13.15 -3.70 -16.68
N GLY A 140 13.49 -3.61 -15.39
CA GLY A 140 12.74 -2.85 -14.42
C GLY A 140 11.36 -3.46 -14.12
N ILE A 141 10.58 -2.73 -13.32
CA ILE A 141 9.23 -3.14 -12.95
C ILE A 141 8.24 -2.63 -14.01
N ILE A 142 7.78 -3.55 -14.87
CA ILE A 142 6.75 -3.26 -15.88
C ILE A 142 5.38 -3.56 -15.26
N SER A 143 4.78 -2.52 -14.68
CA SER A 143 3.49 -2.62 -14.03
C SER A 143 2.73 -1.30 -13.95
N ALA A 144 1.44 -1.38 -13.62
CA ALA A 144 0.64 -0.22 -13.28
C ALA A 144 1.19 0.49 -12.03
N PRO A 145 0.88 1.78 -11.80
CA PRO A 145 1.51 2.56 -10.72
C PRO A 145 1.34 1.98 -9.31
N VAL A 146 0.21 1.33 -9.02
CA VAL A 146 -0.10 0.75 -7.70
C VAL A 146 0.80 -0.45 -7.37
N PRO A 147 0.77 -1.56 -8.16
CA PRO A 147 1.67 -2.69 -7.94
C PRO A 147 3.15 -2.33 -8.14
N ARG A 148 3.48 -1.38 -9.02
CA ARG A 148 4.85 -0.91 -9.20
C ARG A 148 5.47 -0.42 -7.89
N LYS A 149 4.73 0.36 -7.09
CA LYS A 149 5.19 0.83 -5.77
C LYS A 149 5.37 -0.32 -4.78
N LEU A 150 4.42 -1.26 -4.75
CA LEU A 150 4.48 -2.44 -3.88
C LEU A 150 5.71 -3.31 -4.19
N LEU A 151 5.96 -3.60 -5.46
CA LEU A 151 7.11 -4.40 -5.91
C LEU A 151 8.44 -3.70 -5.65
N MET A 152 8.47 -2.37 -5.82
CA MET A 152 9.65 -1.57 -5.50
C MET A 152 9.97 -1.63 -4.01
N MET A 153 8.98 -1.44 -3.14
CA MET A 153 9.16 -1.55 -1.68
C MET A 153 9.52 -2.96 -1.23
N ALA A 154 9.07 -3.99 -1.95
CA ALA A 154 9.46 -5.38 -1.74
C ALA A 154 10.94 -5.65 -2.12
N GLY A 155 11.61 -4.74 -2.83
CA GLY A 155 12.99 -4.92 -3.29
C GLY A 155 13.12 -5.84 -4.50
N ILE A 156 12.08 -5.93 -5.34
CA ILE A 156 12.13 -6.56 -6.65
C ILE A 156 12.52 -5.50 -7.67
N ASP A 157 13.60 -5.74 -8.40
CA ASP A 157 14.14 -4.79 -9.39
C ASP A 157 13.47 -4.99 -10.76
N ASP A 158 13.36 -6.26 -11.19
CA ASP A 158 12.85 -6.64 -12.50
C ASP A 158 11.64 -7.56 -12.38
N CYS A 159 10.53 -7.21 -13.00
CA CYS A 159 9.35 -8.09 -13.05
C CYS A 159 8.39 -7.67 -14.15
N TYR A 160 7.92 -8.65 -14.93
CA TYR A 160 6.75 -8.48 -15.79
C TYR A 160 5.50 -8.73 -14.97
N THR A 161 4.47 -7.90 -15.16
CA THR A 161 3.19 -8.11 -14.50
C THR A 161 2.07 -8.23 -15.52
N SER A 162 1.14 -9.14 -15.25
CA SER A 162 -0.11 -9.26 -16.00
C SER A 162 -1.26 -9.16 -15.01
N ALA A 163 -2.21 -8.27 -15.29
CA ALA A 163 -3.40 -8.10 -14.46
C ALA A 163 -4.66 -8.40 -15.27
N ARG A 164 -5.57 -9.19 -14.70
CA ARG A 164 -6.89 -9.49 -15.28
C ARG A 164 -8.00 -9.15 -14.27
N GLY A 165 -9.17 -8.80 -14.79
CA GLY A 165 -10.33 -8.38 -14.00
C GLY A 165 -10.43 -6.87 -13.79
N CYS A 166 -11.22 -6.43 -12.80
CA CYS A 166 -11.50 -5.02 -12.55
C CYS A 166 -10.35 -4.32 -11.77
N THR A 167 -9.28 -3.97 -12.48
CA THR A 167 -8.08 -3.30 -11.94
C THR A 167 -8.33 -1.86 -11.48
N ALA A 168 -9.46 -1.25 -11.88
CA ALA A 168 -9.87 0.08 -11.43
C ALA A 168 -10.06 0.15 -9.90
N THR A 169 -10.39 -0.98 -9.26
CA THR A 169 -10.57 -1.03 -7.80
C THR A 169 -9.22 -1.19 -7.09
N LEU A 170 -8.56 -0.06 -6.82
CA LEU A 170 -7.23 0.01 -6.18
C LEU A 170 -7.03 -0.94 -4.98
N GLY A 171 -8.02 -1.02 -4.09
CA GLY A 171 -7.91 -1.84 -2.88
C GLY A 171 -7.80 -3.34 -3.15
N ASN A 172 -8.53 -3.85 -4.13
CA ASN A 172 -8.47 -5.27 -4.51
C ASN A 172 -7.21 -5.53 -5.32
N PHE A 173 -6.83 -4.59 -6.19
CA PHE A 173 -5.62 -4.72 -7.00
C PHE A 173 -4.34 -4.75 -6.15
N ALA A 174 -4.22 -3.87 -5.15
CA ALA A 174 -3.13 -3.88 -4.19
C ALA A 174 -3.09 -5.19 -3.37
N LYS A 175 -4.24 -5.65 -2.89
CA LYS A 175 -4.35 -6.91 -2.16
C LYS A 175 -3.99 -8.13 -3.00
N ALA A 176 -4.42 -8.19 -4.26
CA ALA A 176 -4.07 -9.27 -5.18
C ALA A 176 -2.57 -9.30 -5.46
N THR A 177 -1.93 -8.12 -5.58
CA THR A 177 -0.47 -8.02 -5.73
C THR A 177 0.24 -8.49 -4.47
N PHE A 178 -0.22 -8.07 -3.29
CA PHE A 178 0.33 -8.50 -2.01
C PHE A 178 0.20 -10.02 -1.79
N ASP A 179 -0.94 -10.61 -2.19
CA ASP A 179 -1.16 -12.06 -2.18
C ASP A 179 -0.19 -12.79 -3.13
N ALA A 180 0.07 -12.24 -4.33
CA ALA A 180 1.06 -12.80 -5.26
C ALA A 180 2.47 -12.82 -4.65
N ILE A 181 2.85 -11.74 -3.97
CA ILE A 181 4.14 -11.62 -3.30
C ILE A 181 4.24 -12.62 -2.13
N SER A 182 3.20 -12.74 -1.31
CA SER A 182 3.18 -13.69 -0.18
C SER A 182 3.40 -15.13 -0.64
N LYS A 183 2.78 -15.50 -1.77
CA LYS A 183 2.93 -16.83 -2.38
C LYS A 183 4.31 -17.12 -2.95
N SER A 184 5.20 -16.13 -3.06
CA SER A 184 6.58 -16.35 -3.53
C SER A 184 7.34 -17.36 -2.65
N TYR A 185 7.09 -17.36 -1.34
CA TYR A 185 7.65 -18.37 -0.41
C TYR A 185 6.87 -19.69 -0.42
N SER A 186 5.61 -19.69 -0.84
CA SER A 186 4.81 -20.91 -0.93
C SER A 186 5.23 -21.78 -2.11
N CYS A 187 5.96 -21.23 -3.08
CA CYS A 187 6.46 -21.97 -4.23
C CYS A 187 7.67 -22.83 -3.84
N LEU A 188 7.52 -24.15 -3.97
CA LEU A 188 8.61 -25.08 -3.77
C LEU A 188 9.50 -25.13 -5.01
N ILE A 189 10.73 -24.68 -4.87
CA ILE A 189 11.76 -24.69 -5.92
C ILE A 189 12.71 -25.85 -5.61
N PRO A 190 13.38 -26.49 -6.61
CA PRO A 190 14.33 -27.58 -6.36
C PRO A 190 15.41 -27.27 -5.31
N ASP A 191 15.82 -26.01 -5.19
CA ASP A 191 16.77 -25.56 -4.18
C ASP A 191 16.26 -25.78 -2.73
N LEU A 192 14.94 -25.86 -2.52
CA LEU A 192 14.27 -26.10 -1.23
C LEU A 192 13.80 -27.55 -1.02
N TRP A 193 14.15 -28.50 -1.90
CA TRP A 193 13.71 -29.90 -1.76
C TRP A 193 14.45 -30.69 -0.67
N LYS A 194 15.57 -30.17 -0.19
CA LYS A 194 16.30 -30.81 0.91
C LYS A 194 15.44 -30.81 2.16
N GLU A 195 15.38 -31.95 2.84
CA GLU A 195 14.62 -32.09 4.09
C GLU A 195 15.11 -31.07 5.12
N THR A 196 14.16 -30.33 5.70
CA THR A 196 14.46 -29.35 6.73
C THR A 196 14.65 -30.07 8.06
N VAL A 197 15.84 -29.91 8.65
CA VAL A 197 16.07 -30.33 10.04
C VAL A 197 15.33 -29.35 10.96
N PHE A 198 14.23 -29.79 11.56
CA PHE A 198 13.46 -28.98 12.50
C PHE A 198 14.23 -28.82 13.81
N THR A 199 14.63 -27.59 14.13
CA THR A 199 15.13 -27.24 15.47
C THR A 199 13.97 -27.07 16.44
N LYS A 200 14.26 -27.11 17.74
CA LYS A 200 13.23 -26.84 18.76
C LYS A 200 12.71 -25.42 18.58
N SER A 201 11.41 -25.22 18.84
CA SER A 201 10.84 -23.88 18.77
C SER A 201 11.46 -22.98 19.84
N PRO A 202 11.68 -21.68 19.58
CA PRO A 202 12.20 -20.76 20.60
C PRO A 202 11.37 -20.76 21.88
N CYS A 203 10.04 -20.91 21.77
CA CYS A 203 9.15 -21.02 22.93
C CYS A 203 9.51 -22.22 23.82
N GLN A 204 9.87 -23.35 23.21
CA GLN A 204 10.26 -24.57 23.92
C GLN A 204 11.67 -24.44 24.53
N GLU A 205 12.63 -23.85 23.81
CA GLU A 205 14.00 -23.67 24.32
C GLU A 205 14.04 -22.70 25.51
N PHE A 206 13.29 -21.60 25.43
CA PHE A 206 13.27 -20.56 26.47
C PHE A 206 12.14 -20.74 27.49
N THR A 207 11.50 -21.92 27.56
CA THR A 207 10.38 -22.17 28.48
C THR A 207 10.74 -21.85 29.93
N ASP A 208 11.90 -22.30 30.40
CA ASP A 208 12.36 -22.05 31.79
C ASP A 208 12.58 -20.56 32.07
N HIS A 209 13.09 -19.81 31.08
CA HIS A 209 13.24 -18.37 31.18
C HIS A 209 11.87 -17.71 31.27
N HIS A 210 10.95 -18.05 30.36
CA HIS A 210 9.62 -17.45 30.33
C HIS A 210 8.83 -17.71 31.62
N ILE A 211 8.87 -18.93 32.18
CA ILE A 211 8.19 -19.24 33.45
C ILE A 211 8.75 -18.36 34.58
N LYS A 212 10.07 -18.26 34.69
CA LYS A 212 10.72 -17.45 35.75
C LYS A 212 10.39 -15.97 35.64
N THR A 213 10.34 -15.42 34.44
CA THR A 213 10.10 -13.98 34.23
C THR A 213 8.61 -13.65 34.28
N HIS A 214 7.73 -14.45 33.67
CA HIS A 214 6.27 -14.20 33.68
C HIS A 214 5.62 -14.43 35.05
N ALA A 215 6.03 -15.45 35.81
CA ALA A 215 5.47 -15.69 37.14
C ALA A 215 5.82 -14.56 38.14
N ARG A 216 6.98 -13.91 37.97
CA ARG A 216 7.35 -12.73 38.78
C ARG A 216 6.52 -11.49 38.42
N VAL A 217 6.23 -11.27 37.14
CA VAL A 217 5.40 -10.13 36.68
C VAL A 217 3.93 -10.30 37.11
N SER A 218 3.40 -11.53 37.12
CA SER A 218 2.03 -11.77 37.61
C SER A 218 1.94 -11.53 39.13
N MET A 219 2.90 -11.99 39.92
CA MET A 219 2.89 -11.79 41.37
C MET A 219 3.09 -10.33 41.79
N GLN A 220 3.93 -9.56 41.09
CA GLN A 220 4.07 -8.12 41.35
C GLN A 220 2.79 -7.33 41.01
N ARG A 221 2.03 -7.76 40.00
CA ARG A 221 0.76 -7.12 39.63
C ARG A 221 -0.35 -7.39 40.64
N THR A 222 -0.33 -8.53 41.33
CA THR A 222 -1.27 -8.87 42.41
C THR A 222 -0.93 -8.18 43.73
N GLN A 223 0.32 -7.78 43.92
CA GLN A 223 0.81 -7.15 45.17
C GLN A 223 0.87 -5.62 45.13
N ALA A 224 0.42 -4.95 44.06
CA ALA A 224 0.26 -3.49 44.10
C ALA A 224 -0.90 -3.16 45.05
N PRO A 225 -0.67 -2.57 46.23
CA PRO A 225 -1.76 -2.18 47.11
C PRO A 225 -2.56 -1.08 46.40
N ALA A 226 -3.88 -1.20 46.42
CA ALA A 226 -4.76 -0.10 46.07
C ALA A 226 -4.42 1.07 47.00
N VAL A 227 -3.73 2.09 46.47
CA VAL A 227 -3.53 3.35 47.19
C VAL A 227 -4.93 3.94 47.37
N ALA A 228 -5.47 3.78 48.58
CA ALA A 228 -6.70 4.41 49.00
C ALA A 228 -6.47 5.92 49.06
N THR A 229 -6.95 6.64 48.05
CA THR A 229 -7.09 8.09 48.12
C THR A 229 -8.21 8.39 49.11
N THR A 230 -7.85 8.90 50.28
CA THR A 230 -8.75 9.63 51.20
C THR A 230 -8.54 11.12 50.97
#